data_AF-A0A1F9M7S4-F1
#
_entry.id   AF-A0A1F9M7S4-F1
#
_cell.length_a   1.000
_cell.length_b   1.000
_cell.length_c   1.000
_cell.angle_alpha   90.00
_cell.angle_beta   90.00
_cell.angle_gamma   90.00
#
_symmetry.space_group_name_H-M   'P 1'
#
loop_
_entity.id
_entity.type
_entity.pdbx_description
1 polymer ?
#
loop_
_entity_poly.entity_id
_entity_poly.type
_entity_poly.pdbx_seq_one_letter_code
_entity_poly.pdbx_strand_id
1 'polypeptide(L)'
;MWFSPSSKRKIYFIKKDFQTRFILRFVFVATAWSAATVGLYAYLANKKLERLRFSNHIDITTTNELLLPLTVGVATISLLVFALFLAYTFHSLWKSLSPPLLIIKKDLAKMADGELASAINLPEPYEFQDLAAELDEMREALREKIVRLKNQQLILAAAAAELNGAIATGSPSSASAAALRLALAQMQVDVNAFHYPQ
;
A
#
# COMPACT_ATOMS: atom_id res chain seq x y z
N MET A 1 -38.04 14.54 5.55
CA MET A 1 -37.25 14.70 4.31
C MET A 1 -35.80 14.81 4.75
N TRP A 2 -35.09 13.68 4.81
CA TRP A 2 -33.74 13.61 5.42
C TRP A 2 -32.71 13.40 4.30
N PHE A 3 -31.81 14.37 4.14
CA PHE A 3 -30.67 14.26 3.25
C PHE A 3 -29.67 13.25 3.84
N SER A 4 -29.48 12.13 3.17
CA SER A 4 -28.37 11.22 3.47
C SER A 4 -27.08 11.86 2.96
N PRO A 5 -26.05 12.09 3.82
CA PRO A 5 -24.77 12.54 3.33
C PRO A 5 -24.17 11.43 2.48
N SER A 6 -24.03 11.72 1.19
CA SER A 6 -23.30 10.93 0.22
C SER A 6 -21.95 10.53 0.81
N SER A 7 -21.80 9.25 1.14
CA SER A 7 -20.51 8.65 1.47
C SER A 7 -19.63 8.80 0.24
N LYS A 8 -18.80 9.85 0.23
CA LYS A 8 -17.72 9.99 -0.73
C LYS A 8 -16.82 8.79 -0.51
N ARG A 9 -16.92 7.79 -1.42
CA ARG A 9 -15.97 6.69 -1.51
C ARG A 9 -14.57 7.29 -1.64
N LYS A 10 -13.90 7.32 -0.50
CA LYS A 10 -12.51 7.65 -0.35
C LYS A 10 -11.73 6.55 -1.08
N ILE A 11 -11.32 6.83 -2.32
CA ILE A 11 -10.44 5.95 -3.12
C ILE A 11 -9.06 6.05 -2.50
N TYR A 12 -8.84 5.26 -1.46
CA TYR A 12 -7.54 5.12 -0.83
C TYR A 12 -6.87 3.89 -1.46
N PHE A 13 -5.55 3.97 -1.63
CA PHE A 13 -4.61 2.88 -1.94
C PHE A 13 -4.05 2.66 -3.33
N ILE A 14 -4.51 3.31 -4.41
CA ILE A 14 -3.83 3.17 -5.70
C ILE A 14 -3.83 4.50 -6.43
N LYS A 15 -2.67 5.18 -6.51
CA LYS A 15 -2.50 6.32 -7.43
C LYS A 15 -2.90 5.85 -8.82
N LYS A 16 -4.02 6.38 -9.35
CA LYS A 16 -4.53 6.02 -10.68
C LYS A 16 -3.47 6.18 -11.76
N ASP A 17 -2.55 7.11 -11.55
CA ASP A 17 -1.42 7.35 -12.44
C ASP A 17 -0.42 6.17 -12.47
N PHE A 18 -0.12 5.53 -11.32
CA PHE A 18 0.67 4.30 -11.27
C PHE A 18 -0.01 3.16 -12.01
N GLN A 19 -1.27 2.93 -11.67
CA GLN A 19 -2.07 1.85 -12.26
C GLN A 19 -2.21 2.05 -13.77
N THR A 20 -2.44 3.29 -14.21
CA THR A 20 -2.58 3.62 -15.62
C THR A 20 -1.26 3.48 -16.36
N ARG A 21 -0.14 4.01 -15.85
CA ARG A 21 1.19 3.85 -16.47
C ARG A 21 1.61 2.38 -16.52
N PHE A 22 1.32 1.61 -15.46
CA PHE A 22 1.61 0.19 -15.40
C PHE A 22 0.79 -0.60 -16.42
N ILE A 23 -0.53 -0.39 -16.43
CA ILE A 23 -1.43 -1.04 -17.40
C ILE A 23 -1.05 -0.62 -18.82
N LEU A 24 -0.77 0.66 -19.09
CA LEU A 24 -0.37 1.11 -20.43
C LEU A 24 0.92 0.41 -20.89
N ARG A 25 1.94 0.36 -20.04
CA ARG A 25 3.21 -0.32 -20.38
C ARG A 25 2.98 -1.81 -20.61
N PHE A 26 2.18 -2.47 -19.77
CA PHE A 26 1.85 -3.87 -19.93
C PHE A 26 1.07 -4.15 -21.22
N VAL A 27 0.03 -3.35 -21.51
CA VAL A 27 -0.77 -3.45 -22.72
C VAL A 27 0.09 -3.20 -23.96
N PHE A 28 0.98 -2.20 -23.93
CA PHE A 28 1.90 -1.92 -25.03
C PHE A 28 2.84 -3.09 -25.30
N VAL A 29 3.47 -3.64 -24.26
CA VAL A 29 4.36 -4.80 -24.37
C VAL A 29 3.59 -6.03 -24.87
N ALA A 30 2.41 -6.31 -24.32
CA ALA A 30 1.58 -7.44 -24.72
C ALA A 30 1.11 -7.31 -26.18
N THR A 31 0.74 -6.10 -26.60
CA THR A 31 0.32 -5.82 -27.98
C THR A 31 1.49 -5.99 -28.95
N ALA A 32 2.66 -5.44 -28.62
CA ALA A 32 3.87 -5.58 -29.42
C ALA A 32 4.30 -7.05 -29.54
N TRP A 33 4.24 -7.81 -28.44
CA TRP A 33 4.53 -9.24 -28.41
C TRP A 33 3.57 -10.05 -29.29
N SER A 34 2.27 -9.77 -29.18
CA SER A 34 1.24 -10.41 -30.00
C SER A 34 1.47 -10.13 -31.49
N ALA A 35 1.70 -8.87 -31.86
CA ALA A 35 2.01 -8.48 -33.23
C ALA A 35 3.28 -9.18 -33.77
N ALA A 36 4.34 -9.26 -32.96
CA ALA A 36 5.56 -9.97 -33.33
C ALA A 36 5.33 -11.48 -33.53
N THR A 37 4.52 -12.11 -32.68
CA THR A 37 4.18 -13.53 -32.80
C THR A 37 3.37 -13.82 -34.05
N VAL A 38 2.34 -13.01 -34.34
CA VAL A 38 1.52 -13.13 -35.55
C VAL A 38 2.38 -12.92 -36.81
N GLY A 39 3.25 -11.90 -36.80
CA GLY A 39 4.17 -11.63 -37.91
C GLY A 39 5.15 -12.78 -38.15
N LEU A 40 5.74 -13.34 -37.09
CA LEU A 40 6.66 -14.48 -37.19
C LEU A 40 5.94 -15.73 -37.71
N TYR A 41 4.72 -15.99 -37.24
CA TYR A 41 3.89 -17.09 -37.73
C TYR A 41 3.59 -16.94 -39.22
N ALA A 42 3.16 -15.74 -39.65
CA ALA A 42 2.88 -15.46 -41.06
C ALA A 42 4.13 -15.63 -41.95
N TYR A 43 5.29 -15.17 -41.49
CA TYR A 43 6.56 -15.33 -42.21
C TYR A 43 6.96 -16.82 -42.36
N LEU A 44 6.91 -17.58 -41.26
CA LEU A 44 7.27 -19.00 -41.27
C LEU A 44 6.28 -19.84 -42.07
N ALA A 45 4.98 -19.55 -41.99
CA ALA A 45 3.95 -20.20 -42.78
C ALA A 45 4.18 -19.96 -44.28
N ASN A 46 4.41 -18.71 -44.70
CA ASN A 46 4.72 -18.38 -46.10
C ASN A 46 5.99 -19.09 -46.59
N LYS A 47 7.08 -19.07 -45.81
CA LYS A 47 8.34 -19.74 -46.17
C LYS A 47 8.18 -21.26 -46.31
N LYS A 48 7.36 -21.88 -45.45
CA LYS A 48 7.09 -23.32 -45.50
C LYS A 48 6.20 -23.67 -46.70
N LEU A 49 5.16 -22.89 -46.97
CA LEU A 49 4.32 -23.01 -48.17
C LEU A 49 5.13 -22.83 -49.45
N GLU A 50 6.06 -21.88 -49.49
CA GLU A 50 6.92 -21.63 -50.64
C GLU A 50 7.89 -22.79 -50.88
N ARG A 51 8.54 -23.34 -49.83
CA ARG A 51 9.37 -24.55 -49.97
C ARG A 51 8.58 -25.75 -50.48
N LEU A 52 7.34 -25.93 -50.02
CA LEU A 52 6.48 -27.02 -50.50
C LEU A 52 6.07 -26.81 -51.95
N ARG A 53 5.78 -25.57 -52.36
CA ARG A 53 5.50 -25.23 -53.77
C ARG A 53 6.70 -25.52 -54.68
N PHE A 54 7.92 -25.27 -54.21
CA PHE A 54 9.14 -25.60 -54.95
C PHE A 54 9.50 -27.10 -54.89
N SER A 55 9.04 -27.83 -53.86
CA SER A 55 9.41 -29.23 -53.63
C SER A 55 8.36 -30.25 -54.10
N ASN A 56 7.09 -29.85 -54.32
CA ASN A 56 6.05 -30.77 -54.80
C ASN A 56 5.91 -30.76 -56.31
N HIS A 57 6.60 -31.72 -56.91
CA HIS A 57 6.06 -32.48 -58.02
C HIS A 57 5.08 -33.58 -57.58
N ILE A 58 4.90 -33.92 -56.28
CA ILE A 58 4.03 -35.06 -55.89
C ILE A 58 3.35 -34.86 -54.53
N ASP A 59 2.06 -35.21 -54.53
CA ASP A 59 1.13 -35.53 -53.44
C ASP A 59 0.59 -34.47 -52.47
N ILE A 60 -0.74 -34.38 -52.54
CA ILE A 60 -1.64 -33.59 -51.72
C ILE A 60 -1.64 -34.20 -50.31
N THR A 61 -0.67 -33.80 -49.50
CA THR A 61 -0.79 -33.94 -48.04
C THR A 61 -1.61 -32.76 -47.54
N THR A 62 -2.69 -33.04 -46.82
CA THR A 62 -3.63 -32.04 -46.28
C THR A 62 -2.87 -30.91 -45.56
N THR A 63 -3.06 -29.66 -46.01
CA THR A 63 -2.37 -28.45 -45.51
C THR A 63 -2.37 -28.34 -43.98
N ASN A 64 -3.40 -28.86 -43.31
CA ASN A 64 -3.50 -28.91 -41.85
C ASN A 64 -2.46 -29.82 -41.18
N GLU A 65 -2.17 -31.01 -41.70
CA GLU A 65 -1.22 -31.95 -41.09
C GLU A 65 0.21 -31.43 -41.16
N LEU A 66 0.50 -30.59 -42.15
CA LEU A 66 1.83 -30.05 -42.39
C LEU A 66 2.09 -28.72 -41.65
N LEU A 67 1.01 -27.95 -41.39
CA LEU A 67 1.06 -26.72 -40.61
C LEU A 67 0.93 -26.99 -39.11
N LEU A 68 0.13 -27.96 -38.66
CA LEU A 68 -0.06 -28.30 -37.24
C LEU A 68 1.24 -28.39 -36.41
N PRO A 69 2.25 -29.21 -36.79
CA PRO A 69 3.48 -29.31 -36.00
C PRO A 69 4.31 -28.02 -36.01
N LEU A 70 4.20 -27.20 -37.07
CA LEU A 70 4.84 -25.89 -37.12
C LEU A 70 4.13 -24.90 -36.18
N THR A 71 2.81 -24.86 -36.23
CA THR A 71 1.99 -23.98 -35.40
C THR A 71 2.18 -24.30 -33.92
N VAL A 72 2.18 -25.59 -33.55
CA VAL A 72 2.45 -26.01 -32.17
C VAL A 72 3.87 -25.61 -31.74
N GLY A 73 4.89 -25.87 -32.55
CA GLY A 73 6.27 -25.48 -32.22
C GLY A 73 6.45 -23.97 -32.04
N VAL A 74 5.88 -23.16 -32.94
CA VAL A 74 5.93 -21.69 -32.87
C VAL A 74 5.13 -21.18 -31.66
N ALA A 75 3.96 -21.76 -31.39
CA ALA A 75 3.15 -21.39 -30.23
C ALA A 75 3.84 -21.74 -28.91
N THR A 76 4.46 -22.92 -28.80
CA THR A 76 5.22 -23.32 -27.61
C THR A 76 6.41 -22.40 -27.37
N ILE A 77 7.20 -22.10 -28.40
CA ILE A 77 8.35 -21.19 -28.29
C ILE A 77 7.88 -19.77 -27.93
N SER A 78 6.84 -19.26 -28.60
CA SER A 78 6.26 -17.94 -28.29
C SER A 78 5.75 -17.88 -26.85
N LEU A 79 5.08 -18.93 -26.38
CA LEU A 79 4.58 -19.00 -25.00
C LEU A 79 5.71 -19.00 -23.98
N LEU A 80 6.79 -19.74 -24.24
CA LEU A 80 7.97 -19.75 -23.35
C LEU A 80 8.63 -18.37 -23.28
N VAL A 81 8.82 -17.70 -24.42
CA VAL A 81 9.44 -16.36 -24.42
C VAL A 81 8.50 -15.33 -23.79
N PHE A 82 7.19 -15.44 -24.02
CA PHE A 82 6.20 -14.59 -23.34
C PHE A 82 6.23 -14.78 -21.83
N ALA A 83 6.31 -16.04 -21.36
CA ALA A 83 6.40 -16.36 -19.94
C ALA A 83 7.66 -15.77 -19.31
N LEU A 84 8.81 -15.84 -19.99
CA LEU A 84 10.05 -15.19 -19.56
C LEU A 84 9.89 -13.67 -19.48
N PHE A 85 9.24 -13.06 -20.47
CA PHE A 85 8.99 -11.62 -20.49
C PHE A 85 8.06 -11.17 -19.36
N LEU A 86 7.03 -11.97 -19.07
CA LEU A 86 6.14 -11.78 -17.94
C LEU A 86 6.91 -11.87 -16.62
N ALA A 87 7.71 -12.93 -16.45
CA ALA A 87 8.52 -13.11 -15.25
C ALA A 87 9.50 -11.95 -15.04
N TYR A 88 10.15 -11.47 -16.10
CA TYR A 88 11.02 -10.29 -16.06
C TYR A 88 10.25 -9.02 -15.63
N THR A 89 9.06 -8.81 -16.19
CA THR A 89 8.22 -7.66 -15.86
C THR A 89 7.79 -7.70 -14.39
N PHE A 90 7.30 -8.85 -13.92
CA PHE A 90 6.94 -9.06 -12.52
C PHE A 90 8.12 -8.84 -11.57
N HIS A 91 9.29 -9.37 -11.90
CA HIS A 91 10.50 -9.18 -11.10
C HIS A 91 10.91 -7.72 -11.00
N SER A 92 10.84 -6.98 -12.11
CA SER A 92 11.13 -5.54 -12.14
C SER A 92 10.18 -4.74 -11.25
N LEU A 93 8.89 -5.11 -11.20
CA LEU A 93 7.92 -4.49 -10.30
C LEU A 93 8.26 -4.79 -8.84
N TRP A 94 8.54 -6.05 -8.54
CA TRP A 94 8.81 -6.47 -7.17
C TRP A 94 10.01 -5.73 -6.56
N LYS A 95 11.05 -5.49 -7.37
CA LYS A 95 12.22 -4.69 -6.97
C LYS A 95 11.86 -3.24 -6.62
N SER A 96 10.90 -2.65 -7.31
CA SER A 96 10.48 -1.27 -7.07
C SER A 96 9.53 -1.12 -5.87
N LEU A 97 8.70 -2.14 -5.59
CA LEU A 97 7.71 -2.11 -4.51
C LEU A 97 8.25 -2.55 -3.15
N SER A 98 9.23 -3.45 -3.11
CA SER A 98 9.72 -4.04 -1.86
C SER A 98 10.38 -3.03 -0.90
N PRO A 99 11.28 -2.13 -1.35
CA PRO A 99 11.97 -1.20 -0.46
C PRO A 99 11.04 -0.25 0.33
N PRO A 100 10.07 0.46 -0.30
CA PRO A 100 9.21 1.38 0.44
C PRO A 100 8.30 0.67 1.45
N LEU A 101 7.80 -0.52 1.12
CA LEU A 101 6.99 -1.31 2.05
C LEU A 101 7.79 -1.77 3.28
N LEU A 102 9.08 -2.08 3.10
CA LEU A 102 9.96 -2.50 4.20
C LEU A 102 10.26 -1.31 5.14
N ILE A 103 10.45 -0.11 4.59
CA ILE A 103 10.60 1.13 5.37
C ILE A 103 9.34 1.40 6.20
N ILE A 104 8.15 1.38 5.57
CA ILE A 104 6.87 1.59 6.26
C ILE A 104 6.69 0.55 7.37
N LYS A 105 6.98 -0.74 7.10
CA LYS A 105 6.89 -1.79 8.11
C LYS A 105 7.81 -1.51 9.31
N LYS A 106 9.04 -1.05 9.05
CA LYS A 106 10.02 -0.75 10.09
C LYS A 106 9.56 0.44 10.94
N ASP A 107 9.01 1.47 10.33
CA ASP A 107 8.54 2.64 11.08
C ASP A 107 7.25 2.35 11.86
N LEU A 108 6.34 1.52 11.32
CA LEU A 108 5.21 1.00 12.08
C LEU A 108 5.65 0.17 13.29
N ALA A 109 6.70 -0.64 13.16
CA ALA A 109 7.22 -1.42 14.28
C ALA A 109 7.75 -0.51 15.41
N LYS A 110 8.49 0.55 15.06
CA LYS A 110 8.92 1.57 16.03
C LYS A 110 7.74 2.27 16.72
N MET A 111 6.72 2.63 15.95
CA MET A 111 5.50 3.22 16.52
C MET A 111 4.79 2.26 17.48
N ALA A 112 4.76 0.96 17.15
CA ALA A 112 4.20 -0.07 18.02
C ALA A 112 5.01 -0.24 19.32
N ASP A 113 6.33 -0.07 19.25
CA ASP A 113 7.23 -0.05 20.42
C ASP A 113 7.12 1.26 21.24
N GLY A 114 6.30 2.21 20.81
CA GLY A 114 6.04 3.47 21.52
C GLY A 114 6.95 4.63 21.12
N GLU A 115 7.82 4.44 20.13
CA GLU A 115 8.66 5.50 19.57
C GLU A 115 7.86 6.36 18.57
N LEU A 116 7.14 7.34 19.09
CA LEU A 116 6.33 8.27 18.28
C LEU A 116 7.06 9.56 17.89
N ALA A 117 8.34 9.71 18.25
CA ALA A 117 9.11 10.94 18.00
C ALA A 117 9.65 11.03 16.57
N SER A 118 9.78 9.89 15.88
CA SER A 118 10.34 9.84 14.53
C SER A 118 9.23 9.96 13.49
N ALA A 119 9.35 10.95 12.60
CA ALA A 119 8.42 11.10 11.48
C ALA A 119 8.54 9.92 10.49
N ILE A 120 7.42 9.47 9.95
CA ILE A 120 7.40 8.45 8.89
C ILE A 120 7.68 9.16 7.58
N ASN A 121 8.95 9.12 7.13
CA ASN A 121 9.35 9.83 5.93
C ASN A 121 9.87 8.84 4.89
N LEU A 122 9.16 8.77 3.75
CA LEU A 122 9.61 8.00 2.59
C LEU A 122 10.39 8.94 1.65
N PRO A 123 11.65 8.61 1.29
CA PRO A 123 12.41 9.40 0.32
C PRO A 123 11.67 9.49 -1.03
N GLU A 124 11.74 10.64 -1.71
CA GLU A 124 11.46 10.66 -3.16
C GLU A 124 12.46 9.72 -3.86
N PRO A 125 12.04 8.85 -4.80
CA PRO A 125 10.85 8.93 -5.65
C PRO A 125 9.78 7.85 -5.36
N TYR A 126 9.69 7.32 -4.15
CA TYR A 126 8.83 6.17 -3.87
C TYR A 126 7.34 6.52 -3.88
N GLU A 127 6.51 5.65 -4.47
CA GLU A 127 5.11 5.99 -4.79
C GLU A 127 4.13 5.97 -3.59
N PHE A 128 4.58 5.51 -2.42
CA PHE A 128 3.77 5.37 -1.21
C PHE A 128 3.83 6.59 -0.27
N GLN A 129 4.24 7.76 -0.77
CA GLN A 129 4.31 9.00 0.02
C GLN A 129 2.96 9.35 0.69
N ASP A 130 1.84 9.20 -0.02
CA ASP A 130 0.51 9.53 0.53
C ASP A 130 0.19 8.64 1.74
N LEU A 131 0.53 7.35 1.65
CA LEU A 131 0.38 6.41 2.77
C LEU A 131 1.31 6.77 3.93
N ALA A 132 2.56 7.13 3.64
CA ALA A 132 3.50 7.58 4.67
C ALA A 132 2.98 8.85 5.38
N ALA A 133 2.41 9.79 4.63
CA ALA A 133 1.82 11.02 5.19
C ALA A 133 0.60 10.73 6.07
N GLU A 134 -0.32 9.87 5.64
CA GLU A 134 -1.49 9.47 6.45
C GLU A 134 -1.07 8.73 7.73
N LEU A 135 -0.06 7.87 7.65
CA LEU A 135 0.48 7.18 8.82
C LEU A 135 1.21 8.15 9.77
N ASP A 136 1.87 9.17 9.24
CA ASP A 136 2.51 10.21 10.04
C ASP A 136 1.48 11.10 10.76
N GLU A 137 0.37 11.43 10.08
CA GLU A 137 -0.77 12.12 10.70
C GLU A 137 -1.36 11.29 11.85
N MET A 138 -1.53 9.99 11.65
CA MET A 138 -1.96 9.06 12.70
C MET A 138 -0.95 9.02 13.86
N ARG A 139 0.35 9.01 13.57
CA ARG A 139 1.42 9.05 14.58
C ARG A 139 1.33 10.32 15.43
N GLU A 140 1.22 11.49 14.81
CA GLU A 140 1.10 12.76 15.55
C GLU A 140 -0.17 12.79 16.41
N ALA A 141 -1.31 12.38 15.86
CA ALA A 141 -2.55 12.31 16.63
C ALA A 141 -2.41 11.40 17.85
N LEU A 142 -1.71 10.28 17.73
CA LEU A 142 -1.43 9.37 18.85
C LEU A 142 -0.44 9.99 19.85
N ARG A 143 0.61 10.67 19.35
CA ARG A 143 1.61 11.36 20.17
C ARG A 143 0.97 12.45 21.02
N GLU A 144 0.15 13.31 20.42
CA GLU A 144 -0.56 14.36 21.15
C GLU A 144 -1.46 13.78 22.25
N LYS A 145 -2.19 12.72 21.92
CA LYS A 145 -3.05 11.98 22.85
C LYS A 145 -2.26 11.49 24.07
N ILE A 146 -1.09 10.90 23.85
CA ILE A 146 -0.21 10.43 24.94
C ILE A 146 0.38 11.59 25.74
N VAL A 147 0.79 12.69 25.10
CA VAL A 147 1.31 13.88 25.79
C VAL A 147 0.23 14.49 26.70
N ARG A 148 -1.02 14.58 26.22
CA ARG A 148 -2.16 15.05 27.04
C ARG A 148 -2.36 14.17 28.28
N LEU A 149 -2.34 12.85 28.12
CA LEU A 149 -2.44 11.90 29.24
C LEU A 149 -1.31 12.07 30.25
N LYS A 150 -0.05 12.22 29.79
CA LYS A 150 1.09 12.44 30.69
C LYS A 150 0.97 13.74 31.48
N ASN A 151 0.54 14.83 30.84
CA ASN A 151 0.35 16.12 31.50
C ASN A 151 -0.76 16.04 32.58
N GLN A 152 -1.85 15.34 32.30
CA GLN A 152 -2.92 15.12 33.28
C GLN A 152 -2.45 14.28 34.47
N GLN A 153 -1.68 13.22 34.23
CA GLN A 153 -1.10 12.43 35.30
C GLN A 153 -0.22 13.29 36.22
N LEU A 154 0.56 14.22 35.66
CA LEU A 154 1.37 15.15 36.45
C LEU A 154 0.51 16.10 37.30
N ILE A 155 -0.56 16.67 36.73
CA ILE A 155 -1.48 17.55 37.46
C ILE A 155 -2.15 16.80 38.62
N LEU A 156 -2.61 15.57 38.39
CA LEU A 156 -3.22 14.73 39.42
C LEU A 156 -2.21 14.33 40.50
N ALA A 157 -0.99 13.97 40.13
CA ALA A 157 0.07 13.63 41.08
C ALA A 157 0.43 14.84 41.96
N ALA A 158 0.51 16.03 41.37
CA ALA A 158 0.76 17.27 42.11
C ALA A 158 -0.39 17.58 43.10
N ALA A 159 -1.64 17.53 42.63
CA ALA A 159 -2.81 17.76 43.48
C ALA A 159 -2.92 16.73 44.63
N ALA A 160 -2.58 15.46 44.36
CA ALA A 160 -2.55 14.42 45.38
C ALA A 160 -1.42 14.64 46.41
N ALA A 161 -0.24 15.10 45.97
CA ALA A 161 0.86 15.44 46.85
C ALA A 161 0.54 16.63 47.76
N GLU A 162 -0.09 17.69 47.23
CA GLU A 162 -0.56 18.83 48.01
C GLU A 162 -1.58 18.43 49.08
N LEU A 163 -2.55 17.58 48.72
CA LEU A 163 -3.54 17.06 49.67
C LEU A 163 -2.87 16.23 50.78
N ASN A 164 -1.93 15.34 50.43
CA ASN A 164 -1.20 14.55 51.40
C ASN A 164 -0.36 15.42 52.35
N GLY A 165 0.26 16.49 51.86
CA GLY A 165 0.99 17.46 52.68
C GLY A 165 0.06 18.24 53.64
N ALA A 166 -1.13 18.63 53.19
CA ALA A 166 -2.13 19.30 54.02
C ALA A 166 -2.70 18.38 55.12
N ILE A 167 -2.88 17.09 54.82
CA ILE A 167 -3.29 16.09 55.83
C ILE A 167 -2.20 15.90 56.88
N ALA A 168 -0.92 15.83 56.47
CA ALA A 168 0.20 15.64 57.38
C ALA A 168 0.42 16.82 58.36
N THR A 169 0.00 18.03 57.98
CA THR A 169 0.11 19.25 58.81
C THR A 169 -1.13 19.49 59.69
N GLY A 170 -2.10 18.58 59.70
CA GLY A 170 -3.24 18.62 60.63
C GLY A 170 -4.37 19.58 60.23
N SER A 171 -4.36 20.11 59.00
CA SER A 171 -5.47 20.88 58.44
C SER A 171 -5.64 20.52 56.96
N PRO A 172 -6.43 19.48 56.64
CA PRO A 172 -6.84 19.26 55.26
C PRO A 172 -7.64 20.48 54.81
N SER A 173 -7.00 21.38 54.05
CA SER A 173 -7.67 22.58 53.57
C SER A 173 -8.73 22.15 52.56
N SER A 174 -9.96 22.67 52.69
CA SER A 174 -11.04 22.46 51.71
C SER A 174 -10.61 22.84 50.28
N ALA A 175 -9.63 23.74 50.16
CA ALA A 175 -8.99 24.14 48.91
C ALA A 175 -8.20 22.99 48.25
N SER A 176 -7.41 22.22 49.01
CA SER A 176 -6.65 21.08 48.47
C SER A 176 -7.56 19.94 47.99
N ALA A 177 -8.66 19.67 48.71
CA ALA A 177 -9.68 18.72 48.29
C ALA A 177 -10.48 19.20 47.06
N ALA A 178 -10.72 20.52 46.94
CA ALA A 178 -11.35 21.12 45.77
C ALA A 178 -10.44 21.04 44.53
N ALA A 179 -9.13 21.28 44.69
CA ALA A 179 -8.15 21.16 43.61
C ALA A 179 -8.08 19.73 43.05
N LEU A 180 -8.06 18.71 43.92
CA LEU A 180 -8.09 17.31 43.49
C LEU A 180 -9.38 16.96 42.73
N ARG A 181 -10.54 17.42 43.23
CA ARG A 181 -11.83 17.20 42.55
C ARG A 181 -11.87 17.84 41.17
N LEU A 182 -11.32 19.03 41.03
CA LEU A 182 -11.26 19.76 39.75
C LEU A 182 -10.33 19.04 38.76
N ALA A 183 -9.16 18.58 39.23
CA ALA A 183 -8.24 17.77 38.43
C ALA A 183 -8.87 16.45 37.97
N LEU A 184 -9.62 15.76 38.84
CA LEU A 184 -10.36 14.54 38.50
C LEU A 184 -11.49 14.81 37.49
N ALA A 185 -12.25 15.89 37.67
CA ALA A 185 -13.30 16.28 36.73
C ALA A 185 -12.73 16.58 35.33
N GLN A 186 -11.59 17.28 35.26
CA GLN A 186 -10.91 17.57 33.99
C GLN A 186 -10.42 16.28 33.31
N MET A 187 -9.82 15.36 34.07
CA MET A 187 -9.41 14.06 33.54
C MET A 187 -10.60 13.28 32.97
N GLN A 188 -11.75 13.30 33.66
CA GLN A 188 -12.94 12.57 33.22
C GLN A 188 -13.53 13.12 31.92
N VAL A 189 -13.54 14.45 31.75
CA VAL A 189 -13.96 15.09 30.49
C VAL A 189 -13.04 14.68 29.34
N ASP A 190 -11.73 14.71 29.55
CA ASP A 190 -10.76 14.39 28.50
C ASP A 190 -10.70 12.90 28.16
N VAL A 191 -10.92 12.00 29.14
CA VAL A 191 -11.09 10.56 28.91
C VAL A 191 -12.37 10.28 28.11
N ASN A 192 -13.45 10.99 28.38
CA ASN A 192 -14.68 10.88 27.58
C ASN A 192 -14.50 11.45 26.16
N ALA A 193 -13.68 12.49 25.99
CA ALA A 193 -13.30 13.03 24.68
C ALA A 193 -12.39 12.07 23.87
N PHE A 194 -11.78 11.08 24.52
CA PHE A 194 -11.06 10.00 23.85
C PHE A 194 -12.00 8.98 23.18
N HIS A 195 -13.29 8.98 23.50
CA HIS A 195 -14.27 8.07 22.91
C HIS A 195 -14.70 8.51 21.51
N TYR A 196 -14.85 7.53 20.62
CA TYR A 196 -15.18 7.68 19.19
C TYR A 196 -16.33 8.69 18.94
N PRO A 197 -16.22 9.61 17.96
CA PRO A 197 -17.42 10.18 17.37
C PRO A 197 -18.22 9.02 16.74
N GLN A 198 -19.45 8.82 17.21
CA GLN A 198 -20.44 7.93 16.61
C GLN A 198 -20.87 8.47 15.25
#